data_AF-A0A3D0KWB0-F1
#
_entry.id   AF-A0A3D0KWB0-F1
#
_cell.length_a   1.000
_cell.length_b   1.000
_cell.length_c   1.000
_cell.angle_alpha   90.00
_cell.angle_beta   90.00
_cell.angle_gamma   90.00
#
_symmetry.space_group_name_H-M   'P 1'
#
loop_
_entity.id
_entity.type
_entity.pdbx_description
1 polymer ?
#
loop_
_entity_poly.entity_id
_entity_poly.type
_entity_poly.pdbx_seq_one_letter_code
_entity_poly.pdbx_strand_id
1 'polypeptide(L)'
;MLLLGLLMFVSMPVAHADDFAAWMQGLRAEARAAGISKATLDAALTDIELIPRVVELDRSQPEFKMTLDRYLGQFVSSSRQATAAQKLVEHAELLDAVSKKYGVQKRYIVTFWGIETSFGKYLGSFNVPQALVTLAYDGRRSAYFRKELLNALRIIDGGHISADR
;
A
#
# COMPACT_ATOMS: atom_id res chain seq x y z
N MET A 1 -55.07 12.32 -21.80
CA MET A 1 -54.52 12.08 -20.44
C MET A 1 -53.01 12.19 -20.53
N LEU A 2 -52.45 13.34 -20.11
CA LEU A 2 -50.99 13.54 -20.00
C LEU A 2 -50.48 12.69 -18.83
N LEU A 3 -49.57 11.75 -19.09
CA LEU A 3 -48.79 11.10 -18.04
C LEU A 3 -47.51 11.90 -17.81
N LEU A 4 -47.49 12.66 -16.71
CA LEU A 4 -46.30 13.28 -16.15
C LEU A 4 -45.34 12.18 -15.69
N GLY A 5 -44.15 12.10 -16.30
CA GLY A 5 -43.07 11.25 -15.83
C GLY A 5 -42.38 11.87 -14.62
N LEU A 6 -42.49 11.22 -13.46
CA LEU A 6 -41.79 11.58 -12.24
C LEU A 6 -40.31 11.16 -12.36
N LEU A 7 -39.42 12.13 -12.60
CA LEU A 7 -37.97 11.94 -12.48
C LEU A 7 -37.63 11.80 -10.99
N MET A 8 -37.39 10.57 -10.53
CA MET A 8 -36.74 10.35 -9.24
C MET A 8 -35.25 10.68 -9.35
N PHE A 9 -34.85 11.79 -8.74
CA PHE A 9 -33.45 12.05 -8.44
C PHE A 9 -32.99 11.12 -7.32
N VAL A 10 -32.20 10.10 -7.67
CA VAL A 10 -31.44 9.32 -6.68
C VAL A 10 -30.33 10.23 -6.17
N SER A 11 -30.51 10.80 -4.98
CA SER A 11 -29.41 11.48 -4.28
C SER A 11 -28.39 10.42 -3.87
N MET A 12 -27.21 10.44 -4.48
CA MET A 12 -26.07 9.71 -3.91
C MET A 12 -25.69 10.38 -2.59
N PRO A 13 -25.53 9.63 -1.49
CA PRO A 13 -25.06 10.22 -0.25
C PRO A 13 -23.65 10.75 -0.51
N VAL A 14 -23.50 12.08 -0.44
CA VAL A 14 -22.19 12.70 -0.28
C VAL A 14 -21.70 12.24 1.08
N ALA A 15 -20.65 11.42 1.13
CA ALA A 15 -19.99 11.12 2.40
C ALA A 15 -19.54 12.46 3.00
N HIS A 16 -20.14 12.86 4.11
CA HIS A 16 -19.92 14.19 4.66
C HIS A 16 -18.53 14.26 5.31
N ALA A 17 -17.88 15.43 5.28
CA ALA A 17 -16.60 15.64 5.97
C ALA A 17 -16.68 15.27 7.47
N ASP A 18 -17.87 15.41 8.07
CA ASP A 18 -18.18 15.01 9.44
C ASP A 18 -18.07 13.49 9.65
N ASP A 19 -18.42 12.68 8.64
CA ASP A 19 -18.34 11.22 8.72
C ASP A 19 -16.88 10.74 8.76
N PHE A 20 -16.02 11.38 7.94
CA PHE A 20 -14.60 11.04 7.91
C PHE A 20 -13.89 11.47 9.21
N ALA A 21 -14.22 12.66 9.74
CA ALA A 21 -13.67 13.13 11.00
C ALA A 21 -14.05 12.21 12.18
N ALA A 22 -15.32 11.79 12.26
CA ALA A 22 -15.78 10.84 13.28
C ALA A 22 -15.09 9.47 13.13
N TRP A 23 -14.97 8.97 11.91
CA TRP A 23 -14.26 7.72 11.62
C TRP A 23 -12.78 7.79 12.05
N MET A 24 -12.11 8.91 11.78
CA MET A 24 -10.72 9.15 12.16
C MET A 24 -10.55 9.16 13.69
N GLN A 25 -11.48 9.78 14.43
CA GLN A 25 -11.47 9.73 15.90
C GLN A 25 -11.59 8.29 16.42
N GLY A 26 -12.48 7.49 15.83
CA GLY A 26 -12.63 6.08 16.16
C GLY A 26 -11.35 5.28 15.87
N LEU A 27 -10.73 5.50 14.71
CA LEU A 27 -9.44 4.90 14.37
C LEU A 27 -8.33 5.28 15.37
N ARG A 28 -8.22 6.55 15.76
CA ARG A 28 -7.22 7.00 16.75
C ARG A 28 -7.46 6.33 18.11
N ALA A 29 -8.72 6.16 18.52
CA ALA A 29 -9.06 5.49 19.76
C ALA A 29 -8.66 4.00 19.74
N GLU A 30 -8.95 3.30 18.65
CA GLU A 30 -8.53 1.91 18.44
C GLU A 30 -7.00 1.77 18.44
N ALA A 31 -6.30 2.65 17.72
CA ALA A 31 -4.84 2.61 17.64
C ALA A 31 -4.18 2.84 19.01
N ARG A 32 -4.72 3.77 19.83
CA ARG A 32 -4.28 3.94 21.23
C ARG A 32 -4.54 2.70 22.07
N ALA A 33 -5.71 2.08 21.94
CA ALA A 33 -6.03 0.83 22.65
C ALA A 33 -5.10 -0.32 22.23
N ALA A 34 -4.59 -0.28 21.00
CA ALA A 34 -3.58 -1.20 20.48
C ALA A 34 -2.13 -0.87 20.90
N GLY A 35 -1.93 0.14 21.76
CA GLY A 35 -0.64 0.50 22.35
C GLY A 35 0.19 1.51 21.56
N ILE A 36 -0.32 2.07 20.45
CA ILE A 36 0.41 3.02 19.62
C ILE A 36 0.47 4.38 20.33
N SER A 37 1.67 4.98 20.42
CA SER A 37 1.87 6.24 21.13
C SER A 37 1.12 7.41 20.49
N LYS A 38 0.74 8.38 21.32
CA LYS A 38 0.14 9.64 20.86
C LYS A 38 1.04 10.36 19.84
N ALA A 39 2.35 10.37 20.07
CA ALA A 39 3.32 11.01 19.18
C ALA A 39 3.26 10.43 17.76
N THR A 40 3.19 9.10 17.64
CA THR A 40 3.06 8.42 16.34
C THR A 40 1.73 8.72 15.67
N LEU A 41 0.61 8.74 16.41
CA LEU A 41 -0.69 9.10 15.84
C LEU A 41 -0.74 10.55 15.37
N ASP A 42 -0.10 11.47 16.10
CA ASP A 42 0.00 12.87 15.71
C ASP A 42 0.89 13.03 14.48
N ALA A 43 1.99 12.28 14.38
CA ALA A 43 2.89 12.35 13.22
C ALA A 43 2.29 11.70 11.96
N ALA A 44 1.58 10.58 12.08
CA ALA A 44 1.16 9.76 10.95
C ALA A 44 -0.29 10.00 10.50
N LEU A 45 -1.15 10.59 11.34
CA LEU A 45 -2.60 10.70 11.08
C LEU A 45 -3.12 12.14 11.20
N THR A 46 -2.25 13.15 11.11
CA THR A 46 -2.63 14.56 11.07
C THR A 46 -2.71 15.02 9.61
N ASP A 47 -3.67 15.92 9.31
CA ASP A 47 -3.88 16.50 7.97
C ASP A 47 -4.02 15.46 6.85
N ILE A 48 -4.68 14.34 7.16
CA ILE A 48 -4.90 13.26 6.20
C ILE A 48 -5.98 13.64 5.19
N GLU A 49 -5.58 13.70 3.93
CA GLU A 49 -6.50 13.80 2.79
C GLU A 49 -6.69 12.42 2.15
N LEU A 50 -7.93 12.08 1.81
CA LEU A 50 -8.20 10.85 1.06
C LEU A 50 -7.60 10.96 -0.35
N ILE A 51 -7.00 9.89 -0.86
CA ILE A 51 -6.32 9.87 -2.17
C ILE A 51 -7.18 9.10 -3.19
N PRO A 52 -7.99 9.76 -4.04
CA PRO A 52 -8.85 9.05 -5.01
C PRO A 52 -8.08 8.11 -5.94
N ARG A 53 -6.85 8.48 -6.29
CA ARG A 53 -5.96 7.65 -7.12
C ARG A 53 -5.64 6.30 -6.48
N VAL A 54 -5.49 6.24 -5.15
CA VAL A 54 -5.24 4.97 -4.44
C VAL A 54 -6.45 4.05 -4.56
N VAL A 55 -7.66 4.59 -4.45
CA VAL A 55 -8.91 3.85 -4.62
C VAL A 55 -9.07 3.35 -6.07
N GLU A 56 -8.73 4.19 -7.05
CA GLU A 56 -8.76 3.80 -8.46
C GLU A 56 -7.80 2.63 -8.74
N LEU A 57 -6.57 2.71 -8.25
CA LEU A 57 -5.55 1.67 -8.41
C LEU A 57 -5.94 0.36 -7.71
N ASP A 58 -6.52 0.44 -6.52
CA ASP A 58 -7.06 -0.73 -5.82
C ASP A 58 -8.08 -1.49 -6.69
N ARG A 59 -9.00 -0.75 -7.34
CA ARG A 59 -10.05 -1.32 -8.19
C ARG A 59 -9.56 -1.77 -9.57
N SER A 60 -8.37 -1.35 -9.99
CA SER A 60 -7.84 -1.54 -11.36
C SER A 60 -6.56 -2.36 -11.43
N GLN A 61 -6.42 -3.38 -10.58
CA GLN A 61 -5.23 -4.24 -10.54
C GLN A 61 -4.96 -4.94 -11.90
N PRO A 62 -3.83 -4.61 -12.58
CA PRO A 62 -3.56 -5.06 -13.93
C PRO A 62 -3.26 -6.56 -14.03
N GLU A 63 -2.80 -7.20 -12.94
CA GLU A 63 -2.44 -8.61 -12.89
C GLU A 63 -3.63 -9.52 -13.19
N PHE A 64 -4.85 -9.09 -12.85
CA PHE A 64 -6.08 -9.84 -13.17
C PHE A 64 -6.53 -9.71 -14.62
N LYS A 65 -5.93 -8.80 -15.39
CA LYS A 65 -6.33 -8.47 -16.77
C LYS A 65 -5.23 -8.74 -17.79
N MET A 66 -4.05 -9.17 -17.34
CA MET A 66 -2.87 -9.30 -18.16
C MET A 66 -2.61 -10.75 -18.58
N THR A 67 -2.25 -10.96 -19.84
CA THR A 67 -1.83 -12.27 -20.35
C THR A 67 -0.43 -12.63 -19.84
N LEU A 68 -0.11 -13.93 -19.79
CA LEU A 68 1.21 -14.41 -19.38
C LEU A 68 2.33 -13.81 -20.23
N ASP A 69 2.18 -13.78 -21.56
CA ASP A 69 3.20 -13.24 -22.46
C ASP A 69 3.48 -11.76 -22.18
N ARG A 70 2.43 -10.98 -21.91
CA ARG A 70 2.58 -9.57 -21.54
C ARG A 70 3.24 -9.40 -20.19
N TYR A 71 2.90 -10.24 -19.21
CA TYR A 71 3.56 -10.26 -17.90
C TYR A 71 5.07 -10.55 -18.07
N LEU A 72 5.42 -11.62 -18.78
CA LEU A 72 6.81 -12.01 -18.99
C LEU A 72 7.61 -10.93 -19.72
N GLY A 73 7.02 -10.31 -20.75
CA GLY A 73 7.64 -9.20 -21.47
C GLY A 73 7.92 -7.97 -20.60
N GLN A 74 7.03 -7.67 -19.63
CA GLN A 74 7.18 -6.51 -18.74
C GLN A 74 8.14 -6.78 -17.57
N PHE A 75 8.05 -7.96 -16.96
CA PHE A 75 8.74 -8.26 -15.71
C PHE A 75 10.08 -9.01 -15.89
N VAL A 76 10.28 -9.71 -17.01
CA VAL A 76 11.47 -10.54 -17.30
C VAL A 76 12.32 -9.96 -18.44
N SER A 77 12.47 -8.63 -18.48
CA SER A 77 13.26 -7.96 -19.52
C SER A 77 14.76 -8.26 -19.41
N SER A 78 15.47 -8.23 -20.56
CA SER A 78 16.93 -8.45 -20.60
C SER A 78 17.71 -7.45 -19.74
N SER A 79 17.24 -6.20 -19.61
CA SER A 79 17.89 -5.20 -18.75
C SER A 79 17.77 -5.54 -17.27
N ARG A 80 16.63 -6.09 -16.83
CA ARG A 80 16.42 -6.53 -15.46
C ARG A 80 17.27 -7.76 -15.16
N GLN A 81 17.41 -8.68 -16.11
CA GLN A 81 18.31 -9.84 -15.99
C GLN A 81 19.77 -9.40 -15.84
N ALA A 82 20.24 -8.47 -16.66
CA ALA A 82 21.60 -7.92 -16.55
C ALA A 82 21.84 -7.23 -15.20
N THR A 83 20.87 -6.42 -14.74
CA THR A 83 20.94 -5.75 -13.43
C THR A 83 20.92 -6.78 -12.28
N ALA A 84 20.11 -7.83 -12.37
CA ALA A 84 20.07 -8.90 -11.37
C ALA A 84 21.43 -9.63 -11.28
N ALA A 85 22.07 -9.93 -12.41
CA ALA A 85 23.39 -10.55 -12.44
C ALA A 85 24.44 -9.65 -11.76
N GLN A 86 24.40 -8.35 -12.03
CA GLN A 86 25.27 -7.37 -11.33
C GLN A 86 25.01 -7.37 -9.83
N LYS A 87 23.73 -7.32 -9.40
CA LYS A 87 23.35 -7.31 -7.98
C LYS A 87 23.70 -8.60 -7.23
N LEU A 88 23.70 -9.74 -7.91
CA LEU A 88 24.18 -11.01 -7.34
C LEU A 88 25.67 -10.97 -7.00
N VAL A 89 26.48 -10.32 -7.84
CA VAL A 89 27.92 -10.16 -7.60
C VAL A 89 28.17 -9.09 -6.54
N GLU A 90 27.51 -7.94 -6.67
CA GLU A 90 27.66 -6.79 -5.76
C GLU A 90 27.33 -7.14 -4.30
N HIS A 91 26.29 -7.95 -4.07
CA HIS A 91 25.84 -8.33 -2.72
C HIS A 91 26.14 -9.80 -2.38
N ALA A 92 27.15 -10.40 -3.01
CA ALA A 92 27.40 -11.84 -2.91
C ALA A 92 27.50 -12.36 -1.47
N GLU A 93 28.26 -11.67 -0.61
CA GLU A 93 28.47 -12.04 0.79
C GLU A 93 27.18 -11.96 1.62
N LEU A 94 26.45 -10.85 1.52
CA LEU A 94 25.17 -10.67 2.19
C LEU A 94 24.16 -11.74 1.74
N LEU A 95 24.07 -11.97 0.44
CA LEU A 95 23.17 -12.96 -0.13
C LEU A 95 23.57 -14.39 0.27
N ASP A 96 24.86 -14.70 0.43
CA ASP A 96 25.31 -15.97 1.02
C ASP A 96 24.83 -16.14 2.45
N ALA A 97 25.05 -15.13 3.29
CA ALA A 97 24.63 -15.16 4.69
C ALA A 97 23.10 -15.33 4.83
N VAL A 98 22.32 -14.55 4.08
CA VAL A 98 20.85 -14.61 4.06
C VAL A 98 20.37 -15.96 3.49
N SER A 99 20.96 -16.41 2.39
CA SER A 99 20.60 -17.70 1.77
C SER A 99 20.86 -18.87 2.71
N LYS A 100 21.99 -18.87 3.44
CA LYS A 100 22.32 -19.91 4.42
C LYS A 100 21.39 -19.86 5.62
N LYS A 101 21.07 -18.66 6.11
CA LYS A 101 20.21 -18.48 7.29
C LYS A 101 18.77 -18.91 7.04
N TYR A 102 18.21 -18.57 5.89
CA TYR A 102 16.77 -18.78 5.61
C TYR A 102 16.49 -19.91 4.61
N GLY A 103 17.51 -20.53 4.01
CA GLY A 103 17.35 -21.62 3.04
C GLY A 103 16.81 -21.19 1.66
N VAL A 104 16.76 -19.88 1.40
CA VAL A 104 16.25 -19.32 0.13
C VAL A 104 17.42 -19.02 -0.81
N GLN A 105 17.41 -19.61 -2.00
CA GLN A 105 18.48 -19.42 -2.98
C GLN A 105 18.57 -17.94 -3.40
N LYS A 106 19.79 -17.40 -3.47
CA LYS A 106 20.08 -15.97 -3.78
C LYS A 106 19.30 -15.43 -4.97
N ARG A 107 19.17 -16.23 -6.03
CA ARG A 107 18.46 -15.82 -7.26
C ARG A 107 17.01 -15.42 -6.99
N TYR A 108 16.31 -16.11 -6.08
CA TYR A 108 14.92 -15.77 -5.77
C TYR A 108 14.84 -14.44 -5.03
N ILE A 109 15.75 -14.19 -4.08
CA ILE A 109 15.82 -12.93 -3.34
C ILE A 109 16.05 -11.75 -4.30
N VAL A 110 17.07 -11.87 -5.17
CA VAL A 110 17.42 -10.80 -6.12
C VAL A 110 16.35 -10.59 -7.17
N THR A 111 15.78 -11.65 -7.74
CA THR A 111 14.70 -11.52 -8.72
C THR A 111 13.46 -10.87 -8.10
N PHE A 112 13.08 -11.26 -6.88
CA PHE A 112 11.95 -10.66 -6.18
C PHE A 112 12.18 -9.17 -5.89
N TRP A 113 13.35 -8.81 -5.35
CA TRP A 113 13.73 -7.41 -5.14
C TRP A 113 13.70 -6.58 -6.44
N GLY A 114 14.15 -7.19 -7.54
CA GLY A 114 14.06 -6.63 -8.88
C GLY A 114 12.62 -6.37 -9.29
N ILE A 115 11.72 -7.34 -9.15
CA ILE A 115 10.30 -7.22 -9.55
C ILE A 115 9.59 -6.14 -8.72
N GLU A 116 9.78 -6.14 -7.39
CA GLU A 116 9.04 -5.26 -6.47
C GLU A 116 9.45 -3.79 -6.59
N THR A 117 10.76 -3.51 -6.69
CA THR A 117 11.26 -2.12 -6.54
C THR A 117 12.29 -1.71 -7.57
N SER A 118 12.54 -2.56 -8.58
CA SER A 118 13.65 -2.37 -9.52
C SER A 118 14.98 -2.19 -8.79
N PHE A 119 15.23 -3.06 -7.80
CA PHE A 119 16.42 -3.04 -6.95
C PHE A 119 16.53 -1.75 -6.12
N GLY A 120 15.41 -1.26 -5.58
CA GLY A 120 15.34 -0.05 -4.75
C GLY A 120 15.22 1.27 -5.51
N LYS A 121 15.19 1.26 -6.85
CA LYS A 121 15.03 2.48 -7.66
C LYS A 121 13.64 3.09 -7.58
N TYR A 122 12.61 2.26 -7.40
CA TYR A 122 11.22 2.69 -7.33
C TYR A 122 10.56 2.06 -6.09
N LEU A 123 10.34 2.86 -5.05
CA LEU A 123 9.74 2.41 -3.79
C LEU A 123 8.25 2.75 -3.66
N GLY A 124 7.67 3.42 -4.67
CA GLY A 124 6.36 4.04 -4.60
C GLY A 124 6.44 5.53 -4.23
N SER A 125 5.30 6.22 -4.34
CA SER A 125 5.20 7.68 -4.15
C SER A 125 4.10 8.11 -3.20
N PHE A 126 3.32 7.17 -2.66
CA PHE A 126 2.27 7.47 -1.70
C PHE A 126 2.83 7.36 -0.29
N ASN A 127 2.44 8.29 0.58
CA ASN A 127 2.61 8.15 2.02
C ASN A 127 1.79 6.93 2.50
N VAL A 128 2.46 6.01 3.20
CA VAL A 128 1.87 4.71 3.55
C VAL A 128 0.67 4.87 4.51
N PRO A 129 0.78 5.62 5.63
CA PRO A 129 -0.37 5.91 6.49
C PRO A 129 -1.58 6.49 5.74
N GLN A 130 -1.37 7.51 4.90
CA GLN A 130 -2.44 8.18 4.16
C GLN A 130 -3.12 7.26 3.15
N ALA A 131 -2.36 6.46 2.41
CA ALA A 131 -2.90 5.47 1.48
C ALA A 131 -3.71 4.40 2.22
N LEU A 132 -3.21 3.91 3.36
CA LEU A 132 -3.90 2.91 4.17
C LEU A 132 -5.17 3.46 4.83
N VAL A 133 -5.17 4.72 5.30
CA VAL A 133 -6.39 5.41 5.74
C VAL A 133 -7.41 5.46 4.61
N THR A 134 -6.98 5.87 3.42
CA THR A 134 -7.86 5.98 2.25
C THR A 134 -8.55 4.65 1.95
N LEU A 135 -7.79 3.55 1.94
CA LEU A 135 -8.30 2.21 1.64
C LEU A 135 -9.12 1.61 2.78
N ALA A 136 -8.78 1.92 4.03
CA ALA A 136 -9.55 1.52 5.20
C ALA A 136 -10.89 2.25 5.27
N TYR A 137 -10.98 3.49 4.77
CA TYR A 137 -12.21 4.27 4.74
C TYR A 137 -13.12 3.91 3.55
N ASP A 138 -12.57 3.66 2.35
CA ASP A 138 -13.34 3.44 1.11
C ASP A 138 -14.34 2.26 1.16
N GLY A 139 -14.00 1.16 1.85
CA GLY A 139 -14.95 0.08 2.15
C GLY A 139 -14.64 -1.28 1.51
N ARG A 140 -14.16 -1.36 0.26
CA ARG A 140 -14.03 -2.64 -0.48
C ARG A 140 -13.26 -3.74 0.26
N ARG A 141 -12.13 -3.37 0.87
CA ARG A 141 -11.28 -4.26 1.69
C ARG A 141 -10.96 -3.60 3.04
N SER A 142 -11.92 -2.86 3.58
CA SER A 142 -11.72 -1.97 4.74
C SER A 142 -11.07 -2.69 5.93
N ALA A 143 -11.58 -3.86 6.33
CA ALA A 143 -11.04 -4.61 7.47
C ALA A 143 -9.57 -5.04 7.28
N TYR A 144 -9.19 -5.43 6.06
CA TYR A 144 -7.82 -5.77 5.73
C TYR A 144 -6.91 -4.54 5.85
N PHE A 145 -7.27 -3.43 5.20
CA PHE A 145 -6.44 -2.23 5.22
C PHE A 145 -6.41 -1.53 6.58
N ARG A 146 -7.47 -1.65 7.38
CA ARG A 146 -7.47 -1.18 8.77
C ARG A 146 -6.47 -1.96 9.62
N LYS A 147 -6.37 -3.28 9.44
CA LYS A 147 -5.34 -4.10 10.10
C LYS A 147 -3.94 -3.70 9.64
N GLU A 148 -3.72 -3.51 8.34
CA GLU A 148 -2.42 -3.08 7.82
C GLU A 148 -2.04 -1.67 8.27
N LEU A 149 -3.00 -0.76 8.43
CA LEU A 149 -2.77 0.57 9.00
C LEU A 149 -2.25 0.47 10.44
N LEU A 150 -2.87 -0.36 11.28
CA LEU A 150 -2.39 -0.57 12.65
C LEU A 150 -0.99 -1.19 12.67
N ASN A 151 -0.67 -2.10 11.75
CA ASN A 151 0.68 -2.65 11.63
C ASN A 151 1.70 -1.59 11.21
N ALA A 152 1.38 -0.76 10.21
CA ALA A 152 2.23 0.33 9.77
C ALA A 152 2.50 1.33 10.91
N LEU A 153 1.47 1.69 11.67
CA LEU A 153 1.60 2.56 12.84
C LEU A 153 2.50 1.95 13.92
N ARG A 154 2.42 0.63 14.18
CA ARG A 154 3.35 -0.05 15.10
C ARG A 154 4.79 -0.02 14.62
N ILE A 155 5.02 -0.16 13.31
CA ILE A 155 6.37 -0.08 12.73
C ILE A 155 6.95 1.32 12.92
N ILE A 156 6.15 2.36 12.70
CA ILE A 156 6.53 3.76 12.93
C ILE A 156 6.79 4.00 14.42
N ASP A 157 5.91 3.52 15.30
CA ASP A 157 6.04 3.69 16.75
C ASP A 157 7.29 3.00 17.32
N GLY A 158 7.69 1.87 16.71
CA GLY A 158 8.96 1.18 17.01
C GLY A 158 10.21 1.89 16.50
N GLY A 159 10.08 3.02 15.80
CA GLY A 159 11.19 3.81 15.29
C GLY A 159 11.91 3.20 14.07
N HIS A 160 11.27 2.25 13.38
CA HIS A 160 11.88 1.59 12.21
C HIS A 160 11.89 2.48 10.95
N ILE A 161 10.94 3.40 10.86
CA ILE A 161 10.80 4.36 9.76
C ILE A 161 10.00 5.59 10.23
N SER A 162 10.21 6.74 9.60
CA SER A 162 9.46 7.97 9.87
C SER A 162 8.05 7.94 9.25
N ALA A 163 7.15 8.74 9.81
CA ALA A 163 5.72 8.76 9.44
C ALA A 163 5.41 9.46 8.10
N ASP A 164 6.36 10.23 7.56
CA ASP A 164 6.24 10.96 6.29
C ASP A 164 6.43 10.05 5.06
N ARG A 165 6.70 8.76 5.27
CA ARG A 165 7.00 7.76 4.25
C ARG A 165 5.80 6.94 3.81
#